data_AF-A0A252B2E6-F1
#
_entry.id   AF-A0A252B2E6-F1
#
_cell.length_a   1.000
_cell.length_b   1.000
_cell.length_c   1.000
_cell.angle_alpha   90.00
_cell.angle_beta   90.00
_cell.angle_gamma   90.00
#
_symmetry.space_group_name_H-M   'P 1'
#
loop_
_entity.id
_entity.type
_entity.pdbx_description
1 polymer ?
#
loop_
_entity_poly.entity_id
_entity_poly.type
_entity_poly.pdbx_seq_one_letter_code
_entity_poly.pdbx_strand_id
1 'polypeptide(L)'
;MVSLFAKMFLYPNRKIVLIDEPELSLSIDWQREILVDVLGAPSCAQLIAITHSPFVFDNDLEPFAGALKIEESIHEVASDEYSEDDIDE
;
A
#
# COMPACT_ATOMS: atom_id res chain seq x y z
N MET A 1 5.78 4.72 16.53
CA MET A 1 6.76 4.00 15.69
C MET A 1 7.21 2.65 16.25
N VAL A 2 7.59 2.53 17.52
CA VAL A 2 8.04 1.23 18.10
C VAL A 2 7.03 0.08 17.87
N SER A 3 5.74 0.34 18.09
CA SER A 3 4.67 -0.65 17.85
C SER A 3 4.55 -1.06 16.38
N LEU A 4 4.77 -0.13 15.43
CA LEU A 4 4.76 -0.41 13.99
C LEU A 4 5.89 -1.39 13.66
N PHE A 5 7.13 -1.07 14.06
CA PHE A 5 8.27 -1.95 13.82
C PHE A 5 8.14 -3.30 14.51
N ALA A 6 7.63 -3.34 15.74
CA ALA A 6 7.33 -4.62 16.41
C ALA A 6 6.36 -5.48 15.58
N LYS A 7 5.26 -4.89 15.09
CA LYS A 7 4.31 -5.59 14.20
C LYS A 7 4.94 -6.06 12.90
N MET A 8 5.89 -5.32 12.35
CA MET A 8 6.49 -5.65 11.07
C MET A 8 7.61 -6.68 11.14
N PHE A 9 8.39 -6.70 12.23
CA PHE A 9 9.55 -7.58 12.36
C PHE A 9 9.26 -8.84 13.18
N LEU A 10 8.35 -8.77 14.16
CA LEU A 10 8.13 -9.88 15.10
C LEU A 10 6.91 -10.73 14.78
N TYR A 11 5.94 -10.19 14.03
CA TYR A 11 4.72 -10.91 13.69
C TYR A 11 4.77 -11.38 12.25
N PRO A 12 4.57 -12.69 12.00
CA PRO A 12 4.56 -13.23 10.65
C PRO A 12 3.36 -12.69 9.84
N ASN A 13 3.34 -13.01 8.55
CA ASN A 13 2.38 -12.59 7.52
C ASN A 13 2.70 -11.25 6.86
N ARG A 14 2.55 -11.25 5.53
CA ARG A 14 2.61 -10.07 4.66
C ARG A 14 1.53 -9.06 5.03
N LYS A 15 1.87 -7.78 5.06
CA LYS A 15 1.01 -6.68 5.49
C LYS A 15 1.00 -5.57 4.45
N ILE A 16 -0.17 -5.01 4.22
CA ILE A 16 -0.31 -3.72 3.56
C ILE A 16 -0.28 -2.67 4.68
N VAL A 17 0.58 -1.67 4.52
CA VAL A 17 0.82 -0.62 5.51
C VAL A 17 0.24 0.67 4.97
N LEU A 18 -0.73 1.23 5.69
CA LEU A 18 -1.36 2.52 5.41
C LEU A 18 -0.98 3.46 6.55
N ILE A 19 -0.34 4.60 6.25
CA ILE A 19 0.11 5.56 7.25
C ILE A 19 -0.32 6.97 6.83
N ASP A 20 -0.92 7.68 7.77
CA ASP A 20 -1.20 9.11 7.67
C ASP A 20 -0.24 9.87 8.59
N GLU A 21 0.30 10.98 8.11
CA GLU A 21 1.29 11.82 8.80
C GLU A 21 2.46 11.05 9.45
N PRO A 22 3.25 10.26 8.68
CA PRO A 22 4.42 9.55 9.21
C PRO A 22 5.46 10.48 9.86
N GLU A 23 5.46 11.77 9.54
CA GLU A 23 6.36 12.79 10.07
C GLU A 23 6.04 13.26 11.50
N LEU A 24 4.85 12.92 12.02
CA LEU A 24 4.37 13.50 13.27
C LEU A 24 5.33 13.18 14.43
N SER A 25 5.83 14.25 15.07
CA SER A 25 6.80 14.18 16.18
C SER A 25 8.19 13.63 15.82
N LEU A 26 8.57 13.62 14.53
CA LEU A 26 9.92 13.25 14.09
C LEU A 26 10.80 14.45 13.73
N SER A 27 12.11 14.33 13.96
CA SER A 27 13.09 15.25 13.37
C SER A 27 13.22 15.01 11.86
N ILE A 28 13.80 15.98 11.14
CA ILE A 28 13.95 15.90 9.68
C ILE A 28 14.75 14.66 9.26
N ASP A 29 15.81 14.31 9.98
CA ASP A 29 16.62 13.12 9.67
C ASP A 29 15.78 11.85 9.77
N TRP A 30 14.96 11.70 10.82
CA TRP A 30 14.05 10.56 10.97
C TRP A 30 12.93 10.55 9.93
N GLN A 31 12.44 11.71 9.49
CA GLN A 31 11.43 11.79 8.43
C GLN A 31 11.93 11.16 7.13
N ARG A 32 13.22 11.37 6.80
CA ARG A 32 13.84 10.79 5.60
C ARG A 32 14.00 9.27 5.65
N GLU A 33 14.04 8.67 6.84
CA GLU A 33 14.34 7.24 6.97
C GLU A 33 13.09 6.38 7.20
N ILE A 34 12.05 6.92 7.86
CA ILE A 34 10.95 6.09 8.37
C ILE A 34 10.25 5.24 7.30
N LEU A 35 9.92 5.79 6.13
CA LEU A 35 9.21 5.03 5.10
C LEU A 35 10.12 4.01 4.41
N VAL A 36 11.41 4.33 4.27
CA VAL A 36 12.42 3.40 3.74
C VAL A 36 12.56 2.20 4.67
N ASP A 37 12.67 2.45 5.97
CA ASP A 37 12.73 1.40 6.99
C ASP A 37 11.44 0.57 7.04
N VAL A 38 10.29 1.21 6.86
CA VAL A 38 9.01 0.52 6.84
C VAL A 38 8.89 -0.41 5.62
N LEU A 39 9.28 0.08 4.45
CA LEU A 39 9.25 -0.68 3.21
C LEU A 39 10.27 -1.83 3.22
N GLY A 40 11.44 -1.62 3.84
CA GLY A 40 12.50 -2.61 3.98
C GLY A 40 12.19 -3.74 4.97
N ALA A 41 11.10 -3.64 5.75
CA ALA A 41 10.74 -4.67 6.70
C ALA A 41 10.24 -5.95 6.01
N PRO A 42 10.60 -7.15 6.52
CA PRO A 42 10.35 -8.42 5.84
C PRO A 42 8.86 -8.76 5.66
N SER A 43 7.98 -8.14 6.46
CA SER A 43 6.54 -8.36 6.33
C SER A 43 5.80 -7.27 5.56
N CYS A 44 6.48 -6.20 5.12
CA CYS A 44 5.85 -5.15 4.32
C CYS A 44 5.64 -5.64 2.89
N ALA A 45 4.39 -5.72 2.45
CA ALA A 45 4.03 -6.12 1.10
C ALA A 45 3.70 -4.93 0.20
N GLN A 46 3.18 -3.87 0.79
CA GLN A 46 2.83 -2.62 0.12
C GLN A 46 2.77 -1.52 1.18
N LEU A 47 3.24 -0.34 0.82
CA LEU A 47 3.19 0.86 1.64
C LEU A 47 2.43 1.95 0.90
N ILE A 48 1.46 2.56 1.56
CA ILE A 48 0.77 3.76 1.10
C ILE A 48 0.88 4.76 2.25
N ALA A 49 1.45 5.93 1.97
CA ALA A 49 1.63 6.99 2.93
C ALA A 49 1.05 8.31 2.40
N ILE A 50 0.45 9.08 3.30
CA ILE A 50 -0.03 10.44 3.05
C ILE A 50 0.68 11.35 4.04
N THR A 51 1.20 12.48 3.56
CA THR A 51 2.06 13.36 4.35
C THR A 51 1.96 14.78 3.81
N HIS A 52 2.15 15.76 4.69
CA HIS A 52 2.34 17.16 4.34
C HIS A 52 3.82 17.57 4.33
N SER A 53 4.71 16.73 4.85
CA SER A 53 6.15 16.99 4.89
C SER A 53 6.84 16.55 3.59
N PRO A 54 7.55 17.45 2.88
CA PRO A 54 8.32 17.06 1.72
C PRO A 54 9.53 16.18 2.08
N PHE A 55 10.01 16.25 3.33
CA PHE A 55 11.22 15.55 3.77
C PHE A 55 11.02 14.04 3.91
N VAL A 56 9.77 13.57 3.98
CA VAL A 56 9.45 12.14 4.08
C VAL A 56 9.87 11.37 2.81
N PHE A 57 9.93 12.05 1.67
CA PHE A 57 10.32 11.49 0.37
C PHE A 57 11.65 12.05 -0.16
N ASP A 58 12.40 12.78 0.67
CA ASP A 58 13.76 13.25 0.35
C ASP A 58 14.76 12.09 0.50
N ASN A 59 14.55 11.03 -0.30
CA ASN A 59 15.23 9.74 -0.30
C ASN A 59 14.87 8.94 -1.58
N ASP A 60 15.24 7.66 -1.63
CA ASP A 60 15.00 6.75 -2.77
C ASP A 60 13.51 6.55 -3.13
N LEU A 61 12.58 7.01 -2.28
CA LEU A 61 11.14 6.94 -2.52
C LEU A 61 10.57 8.18 -3.25
N GLU A 62 11.39 9.22 -3.50
CA GLU A 62 10.99 10.41 -4.26
C GLU A 62 10.23 10.08 -5.58
N PRO A 63 10.66 9.10 -6.41
CA PRO A 63 9.96 8.80 -7.66
C PRO A 63 8.53 8.29 -7.49
N PHE A 64 8.16 7.83 -6.29
CA PHE A 64 6.82 7.33 -5.97
C PHE A 64 5.94 8.39 -5.31
N ALA A 65 6.50 9.54 -4.93
CA ALA A 65 5.78 10.64 -4.33
C ALA A 65 4.96 11.38 -5.40
N GLY A 66 3.68 11.06 -5.51
CA GLY A 66 2.81 11.66 -6.52
C GLY A 66 1.34 11.45 -6.24
N ALA A 67 0.51 12.03 -7.12
CA ALA A 67 -0.93 11.83 -7.06
C ALA A 67 -1.28 10.35 -7.29
N LEU A 68 -2.16 9.81 -6.44
CA LEU A 68 -2.70 8.47 -6.63
C LEU A 68 -3.53 8.44 -7.92
N LYS A 69 -3.11 7.61 -8.88
CA LYS A 69 -3.85 7.35 -10.11
C LYS A 69 -4.70 6.10 -9.92
N ILE A 70 -5.99 6.20 -10.21
CA ILE A 70 -6.94 5.10 -10.14
C ILE A 70 -7.39 4.80 -11.57
N GLU A 71 -7.25 3.54 -11.97
CA GLU A 71 -7.71 3.03 -13.26
C GLU A 71 -8.73 1.91 -12.98
N GLU A 72 -9.90 2.00 -13.60
CA GLU A 72 -10.92 0.96 -13.54
C GLU A 72 -10.71 -0.02 -14.70
N SER A 73 -10.49 -1.29 -14.38
CA SER A 73 -10.49 -2.36 -15.37
C SER A 73 -11.87 -3.03 -15.41
N ILE A 74 -12.62 -2.79 -16.48
CA ILE A 74 -13.89 -3.49 -16.74
C ILE A 74 -13.54 -4.92 -17.18
N HIS A 75 -13.91 -5.90 -16.37
CA HIS A 75 -13.95 -7.30 -16.80
C HIS A 75 -15.35 -7.58 -17.36
N GLU A 76 -15.44 -7.75 -18.69
CA GLU A 76 -16.66 -8.31 -19.30
C GLU A 76 -16.84 -9.74 -18.78
N VAL A 77 -17.94 -9.96 -18.07
CA VAL A 77 -18.40 -11.31 -17.70
C VAL A 77 -18.95 -11.93 -18.99
N ALA A 78 -18.31 -13.00 -19.46
CA ALA A 78 -18.86 -13.81 -20.55
C ALA A 78 -20.26 -14.29 -20.13
N SER A 79 -21.27 -13.94 -20.91
CA SER A 79 -22.61 -14.51 -20.77
C SER A 79 -22.51 -15.99 -21.12
N ASP A 80 -22.61 -16.86 -20.13
CA ASP A 80 -22.89 -18.27 -20.37
C ASP A 80 -24.24 -18.34 -21.11
N GLU A 81 -24.21 -18.80 -22.36
CA GLU A 81 -25.40 -19.11 -23.15
C GLU A 81 -26.21 -20.18 -22.39
N TYR A 82 -27.39 -19.80 -21.89
CA TYR A 82 -28.41 -20.76 -21.51
C TYR A 82 -28.83 -21.51 -22.77
N SER A 83 -28.51 -22.81 -22.85
CA SER A 83 -29.04 -23.70 -23.88
C SER A 83 -30.53 -23.90 -23.61
N GLU A 84 -31.38 -23.42 -24.52
CA GLU A 84 -32.84 -23.65 -24.54
C GLU A 84 -33.19 -25.06 -25.04
N ASP A 85 -32.54 -26.12 -24.52
CA ASP A 85 -32.82 -27.51 -24.93
C ASP A 85 -33.54 -28.36 -23.86
N ASP A 86 -33.97 -27.78 -22.73
CA ASP A 86 -34.78 -28.47 -21.71
C ASP A 86 -36.22 -27.92 -21.63
N ILE A 87 -36.94 -27.93 -22.76
CA ILE A 87 -38.42 -27.91 -22.75
C ILE A 87 -38.93 -28.97 -23.73
N ASP A 88 -38.80 -30.24 -23.33
CA ASP A 88 -39.66 -31.32 -23.83
C ASP A 88 -40.72 -31.65 -22.74
N GLU A 89 -41.98 -31.74 -23.22
CA GLU A 89 -43.28 -32.09 -22.58
C GLU A 89 -44.08 -31.03 -21.81
#